data_AF-A0A930SGK3-F1
#
_entry.id   AF-A0A930SGK3-F1
#
_cell.length_a   1.000
_cell.length_b   1.000
_cell.length_c   1.000
_cell.angle_alpha   90.00
_cell.angle_beta   90.00
_cell.angle_gamma   90.00
#
_symmetry.space_group_name_H-M   'P 1'
#
loop_
_entity.id
_entity.type
_entity.pdbx_description
1 polymer ?
#
loop_
_entity_poly.entity_id
_entity_poly.type
_entity_poly.pdbx_seq_one_letter_code
_entity_poly.pdbx_strand_id
1 'polypeptide(L)'
;MNRQKPYTLYVMLVLAALWIAFFLCAPYIAPFDPETTNIADRLQDISSTHLLGTDQLGRDVWSRILYGGKASLGIAFTIIGISGAIGIAIGGLAGFSTPSIDRWLSRLIDLVLGFPNMVIAIAFIGIMGPSITNVIISLCITKWAEYARITRGLVQIERHAEYITFARMSGASNLRILWRYILPNVLPPLVIVIIQHLGDAIILVASFSLIGIGVQPPDPEWG
;
A
#
# COMPACT_ATOMS: atom_id res chain seq x y z
N MET A 1 -12.76 24.94 -13.87
CA MET A 1 -11.64 24.29 -13.17
C MET A 1 -11.84 24.51 -11.67
N ASN A 2 -12.45 23.55 -10.98
CA ASN A 2 -12.86 23.69 -9.59
C ASN A 2 -11.60 23.68 -8.72
N ARG A 3 -11.07 24.85 -8.34
CA ARG A 3 -9.96 24.94 -7.39
C ARG A 3 -10.47 24.39 -6.07
N GLN A 4 -10.14 23.13 -5.77
CA GLN A 4 -10.39 22.60 -4.43
C GLN A 4 -9.73 23.55 -3.44
N LYS A 5 -10.56 24.09 -2.54
CA LYS A 5 -10.08 25.04 -1.55
C LYS A 5 -9.11 24.29 -0.61
N PRO A 6 -8.01 24.90 -0.19
CA PRO A 6 -6.94 24.22 0.54
C PRO A 6 -7.42 23.54 1.82
N TYR A 7 -8.51 24.02 2.44
CA TYR A 7 -9.10 23.40 3.63
C TYR A 7 -9.60 21.96 3.41
N THR A 8 -10.07 21.60 2.21
CA THR A 8 -10.59 20.25 1.95
C THR A 8 -9.48 19.22 2.08
N LEU A 9 -8.29 19.54 1.56
CA LEU A 9 -7.10 18.70 1.69
C LEU A 9 -6.69 18.54 3.15
N TYR A 10 -6.66 19.64 3.92
CA TYR A 10 -6.31 19.58 5.34
C TYR A 10 -7.29 18.72 6.13
N VAL A 11 -8.60 18.85 5.88
CA VAL A 11 -9.62 18.02 6.55
C VAL A 11 -9.42 16.54 6.22
N MET A 12 -9.18 16.19 4.95
CA MET A 12 -8.91 14.80 4.54
C MET A 12 -7.67 14.23 5.22
N LEU A 13 -6.57 15.00 5.28
CA LEU A 13 -5.33 14.57 5.92
C LEU A 13 -5.51 14.37 7.44
N VAL A 14 -6.22 15.28 8.10
CA VAL A 14 -6.52 15.16 9.54
C VAL A 14 -7.37 13.92 9.81
N LEU A 15 -8.41 13.69 9.01
CA LEU A 15 -9.26 12.50 9.16
C LEU A 15 -8.47 11.20 8.94
N ALA A 16 -7.61 11.15 7.92
CA ALA A 16 -6.75 10.00 7.67
C ALA A 16 -5.77 9.76 8.83
N ALA A 17 -5.15 10.81 9.35
CA ALA A 17 -4.24 10.71 10.49
C ALA A 17 -4.95 10.23 11.76
N LEU A 18 -6.17 10.72 12.03
CA LEU A 18 -6.99 10.27 13.15
C LEU A 18 -7.36 8.79 13.02
N TRP A 19 -7.73 8.33 11.82
CA TRP A 19 -8.04 6.93 11.55
C TRP A 19 -6.82 6.02 11.78
N ILE A 20 -5.65 6.40 11.26
CA ILE A 20 -4.41 5.63 11.47
C ILE A 20 -4.05 5.60 12.96
N ALA A 21 -4.14 6.74 13.66
CA ALA A 21 -3.86 6.83 15.08
C ALA A 21 -4.81 5.96 15.91
N PHE A 22 -6.09 5.91 15.55
CA PHE A 22 -7.11 5.11 16.23
C PHE A 22 -6.74 3.62 16.24
N PHE A 23 -6.37 3.04 15.09
CA PHE A 23 -5.96 1.63 15.03
C PHE A 23 -4.57 1.37 15.60
N LEU A 24 -3.63 2.30 15.49
CA LEU A 24 -2.33 2.17 16.16
C LEU A 24 -2.47 2.12 17.69
N CYS A 25 -3.46 2.83 18.24
CA CYS A 25 -3.78 2.82 19.66
C CYS A 25 -4.64 1.62 20.09
N ALA A 26 -4.85 0.62 19.22
CA ALA A 26 -5.60 -0.60 19.55
C ALA A 26 -5.19 -1.23 20.90
N PRO A 27 -3.90 -1.37 21.27
CA PRO A 27 -3.52 -1.96 22.56
C PRO A 27 -3.97 -1.17 23.80
N TYR A 28 -4.33 0.10 23.64
CA TYR A 28 -4.78 0.96 24.73
C TYR A 28 -6.30 1.15 24.76
N ILE A 29 -6.97 0.88 23.63
CA ILE A 29 -8.42 1.10 23.45
C ILE A 29 -9.19 -0.21 23.51
N ALA A 30 -8.55 -1.34 23.17
CA ALA A 30 -9.19 -2.65 23.21
C ALA A 30 -9.44 -3.10 24.66
N PRO A 31 -10.69 -3.47 25.00
CA PRO A 31 -11.04 -3.93 26.34
C PRO A 31 -10.50 -5.33 26.67
N PHE A 32 -10.26 -6.17 25.67
CA PHE A 32 -9.78 -7.54 25.84
C PHE A 32 -8.61 -7.85 24.91
N ASP A 33 -7.86 -8.91 25.26
CA ASP A 33 -6.90 -9.52 24.36
C ASP A 33 -7.64 -10.18 23.16
N PRO A 34 -7.33 -9.80 21.90
CA PRO A 34 -8.03 -10.30 20.71
C PRO A 34 -7.90 -11.81 20.46
N GLU A 35 -6.96 -12.49 21.12
CA GLU A 35 -6.70 -13.93 20.95
C GLU A 35 -7.31 -14.78 22.08
N THR A 36 -7.70 -14.15 23.19
CA THR A 36 -8.25 -14.86 24.35
C THR A 36 -9.57 -15.53 23.99
N THR A 37 -9.59 -16.85 24.06
CA THR A 37 -10.69 -17.73 23.66
C THR A 37 -11.48 -18.16 24.89
N ASN A 38 -12.79 -17.86 24.94
CA ASN A 38 -13.67 -18.33 26.00
C ASN A 38 -14.90 -19.06 25.44
N ILE A 39 -14.91 -20.39 25.52
CA ILE A 39 -15.97 -21.22 24.94
C ILE A 39 -17.35 -20.97 25.59
N ALA A 40 -17.36 -20.54 26.86
CA ALA A 40 -18.60 -20.19 27.55
C ALA A 40 -19.27 -18.95 26.95
N ASP A 41 -18.47 -18.04 26.38
CA ASP A 41 -18.93 -16.79 25.80
C ASP A 41 -19.05 -16.88 24.28
N ARG A 42 -19.25 -18.05 23.68
CA ARG A 42 -19.40 -18.17 22.21
C ARG A 42 -20.67 -17.49 21.71
N LEU A 43 -20.55 -16.76 20.60
CA LEU A 43 -21.68 -16.16 19.87
C LEU A 43 -22.62 -15.35 20.77
N GLN A 44 -22.06 -14.62 21.73
CA GLN A 44 -22.83 -13.69 22.55
C GLN A 44 -23.22 -12.47 21.72
N ASP A 45 -24.46 -12.02 21.93
CA ASP A 45 -24.96 -10.76 21.39
C ASP A 45 -24.21 -9.56 21.98
N ILE A 46 -24.47 -8.38 21.40
CA ILE A 46 -23.95 -7.10 21.87
C ILE A 46 -24.31 -6.89 23.34
N SER A 47 -23.30 -6.60 24.17
CA SER A 47 -23.46 -6.37 25.60
C SER A 47 -22.53 -5.26 26.11
N SER A 48 -22.71 -4.84 27.36
CA SER A 48 -21.83 -3.84 28.00
C SER A 48 -20.42 -4.36 28.24
N THR A 49 -20.26 -5.69 28.36
CA THR A 49 -18.96 -6.37 28.42
C THR A 49 -18.38 -6.50 27.03
N HIS A 50 -19.11 -7.11 26.09
CA HIS A 50 -18.70 -7.30 24.71
C HIS A 50 -19.40 -6.31 23.77
N LEU A 51 -18.75 -5.17 23.51
CA LEU A 51 -19.32 -4.03 22.78
C LEU A 51 -19.88 -4.40 21.40
N LEU A 52 -19.30 -5.39 20.74
CA LEU A 52 -19.78 -5.93 19.46
C LEU A 52 -20.10 -7.43 19.52
N GLY A 53 -20.28 -7.97 20.73
CA GLY A 53 -20.45 -9.41 20.95
C GLY A 53 -19.15 -10.20 20.75
N THR A 54 -19.30 -11.51 20.66
CA THR A 54 -18.19 -12.46 20.55
C THR A 54 -18.33 -13.38 19.34
N ASP A 55 -17.20 -13.92 18.87
CA ASP A 55 -17.18 -14.83 17.73
C ASP A 55 -17.44 -16.31 18.10
N GLN A 56 -17.30 -17.23 17.13
CA GLN A 56 -17.49 -18.67 17.31
C GLN A 56 -16.51 -19.33 18.31
N LEU A 57 -15.42 -18.64 18.65
CA LEU A 57 -14.45 -19.05 19.66
C LEU A 57 -14.63 -18.28 20.98
N GLY A 58 -15.62 -17.38 21.05
CA GLY A 58 -15.89 -16.54 22.21
C GLY A 58 -14.84 -15.45 22.41
N ARG A 59 -14.20 -15.00 21.32
CA ARG A 59 -13.26 -13.86 21.33
C ARG A 59 -14.03 -12.56 21.11
N ASP A 60 -13.62 -11.49 21.79
CA ASP A 60 -14.27 -10.18 21.67
C ASP A 60 -14.10 -9.56 20.27
N VAL A 61 -15.21 -9.32 19.58
CA VAL A 61 -15.21 -8.86 18.18
C VAL A 61 -14.65 -7.44 18.06
N TRP A 62 -14.96 -6.55 19.02
CA TRP A 62 -14.46 -5.17 19.02
C TRP A 62 -12.94 -5.11 19.12
N SER A 63 -12.35 -5.84 20.07
CA SER A 63 -10.91 -5.96 20.25
C SER A 63 -10.24 -6.54 19.01
N ARG A 64 -10.84 -7.56 18.38
CA ARG A 64 -10.35 -8.14 17.12
C ARG A 64 -10.40 -7.15 15.95
N ILE A 65 -11.42 -6.30 15.84
CA ILE A 65 -11.49 -5.27 14.79
C ILE A 65 -10.38 -4.22 14.97
N LEU A 66 -10.10 -3.81 16.21
CA LEU A 66 -9.06 -2.82 16.50
C LEU A 66 -7.67 -3.36 16.18
N TYR A 67 -7.33 -4.53 16.71
CA TYR A 67 -6.04 -5.17 16.42
C TYR A 67 -5.93 -5.60 14.96
N GLY A 68 -7.03 -6.06 14.36
CA GLY A 68 -7.09 -6.40 12.95
C GLY A 68 -6.83 -5.19 12.05
N GLY A 69 -7.37 -4.03 12.40
CA GLY A 69 -7.09 -2.79 11.66
C GLY A 69 -5.64 -2.36 11.76
N LYS A 70 -5.02 -2.51 12.93
CA LYS A 70 -3.57 -2.29 13.11
C LYS A 70 -2.76 -3.19 12.18
N ALA A 71 -3.08 -4.48 12.12
CA ALA A 71 -2.40 -5.46 11.28
C ALA A 71 -2.62 -5.18 9.79
N SER A 72 -3.87 -5.08 9.34
CA SER A 72 -4.22 -4.89 7.92
C SER A 72 -3.68 -3.57 7.36
N LEU A 73 -3.76 -2.47 8.11
CA LEU A 73 -3.13 -1.21 7.70
C LEU A 73 -1.61 -1.34 7.63
N GLY A 74 -0.97 -1.95 8.63
CA GLY A 74 0.48 -2.17 8.64
C GLY A 74 0.97 -2.97 7.43
N ILE A 75 0.27 -4.05 7.08
CA ILE A 75 0.57 -4.89 5.91
C ILE A 75 0.42 -4.07 4.62
N ALA A 76 -0.72 -3.39 4.45
CA ALA A 76 -1.00 -2.61 3.24
C ALA A 76 -0.01 -1.44 3.04
N PHE A 77 0.32 -0.70 4.10
CA PHE A 77 1.33 0.35 4.07
C PHE A 77 2.72 -0.20 3.72
N THR A 78 3.08 -1.37 4.23
CA THR A 78 4.38 -2.00 3.94
C THR A 78 4.48 -2.36 2.46
N ILE A 79 3.47 -3.05 1.92
CA ILE A 79 3.44 -3.46 0.51
C ILE A 79 3.55 -2.23 -0.41
N ILE A 80 2.71 -1.22 -0.17
CA ILE A 80 2.65 -0.06 -1.05
C ILE A 80 3.82 0.89 -0.86
N GLY A 81 4.33 1.03 0.36
CA GLY A 81 5.53 1.80 0.64
C GLY A 81 6.73 1.24 -0.12
N ILE A 82 6.94 -0.09 -0.04
CA ILE A 82 8.05 -0.75 -0.73
C ILE A 82 7.85 -0.74 -2.25
N SER A 83 6.70 -1.22 -2.74
CA SER A 83 6.42 -1.24 -4.18
C SER A 83 6.40 0.15 -4.81
N GLY A 84 5.84 1.12 -4.11
CA GLY A 84 5.80 2.52 -4.52
C GLY A 84 7.21 3.10 -4.59
N ALA A 85 8.03 2.92 -3.56
CA ALA A 85 9.42 3.41 -3.57
C ALA A 85 10.24 2.80 -4.72
N ILE A 86 10.17 1.47 -4.89
CA ILE A 86 10.86 0.75 -5.98
C ILE A 86 10.34 1.24 -7.33
N GLY A 87 9.02 1.29 -7.50
CA GLY A 87 8.41 1.70 -8.75
C GLY A 87 8.72 3.14 -9.12
N ILE A 88 8.63 4.08 -8.18
CA ILE A 88 8.96 5.49 -8.40
C ILE A 88 10.42 5.65 -8.79
N ALA A 89 11.34 4.94 -8.13
CA ALA A 89 12.76 4.98 -8.47
C ALA A 89 13.02 4.43 -9.89
N ILE A 90 12.50 3.24 -10.21
CA ILE A 90 12.69 2.59 -11.52
C ILE A 90 12.00 3.39 -12.63
N GLY A 91 10.77 3.84 -12.42
CA GLY A 91 10.00 4.63 -13.37
C GLY A 91 10.62 6.00 -13.61
N GLY A 92 11.13 6.65 -12.57
CA GLY A 92 11.87 7.90 -12.70
C GLY A 92 13.16 7.77 -13.51
N LEU A 93 13.90 6.69 -13.27
CA LEU A 93 15.07 6.35 -14.08
C LEU A 93 14.67 6.06 -15.53
N ALA A 94 13.66 5.22 -15.78
CA ALA A 94 13.21 4.89 -17.12
C ALA A 94 12.76 6.14 -17.91
N GLY A 95 11.95 7.00 -17.30
CA GLY A 95 11.40 8.18 -17.97
C GLY A 95 12.43 9.27 -18.26
N PHE A 96 13.48 9.37 -17.44
CA PHE A 96 14.49 10.43 -17.58
C PHE A 96 15.78 10.00 -18.28
N SER A 97 16.07 8.69 -18.33
CA SER A 97 17.32 8.15 -18.89
C SER A 97 17.39 8.22 -20.43
N THR A 98 18.49 7.69 -20.98
CA THR A 98 18.71 7.55 -22.42
C THR A 98 17.75 6.52 -23.03
N PRO A 99 17.50 6.59 -24.35
CA PRO A 99 16.55 5.68 -25.03
C PRO A 99 16.86 4.18 -24.86
N SER A 100 18.13 3.81 -24.65
CA SER A 100 18.52 2.41 -24.44
C SER A 100 18.09 1.92 -23.05
N ILE A 101 18.40 2.69 -22.00
CA ILE A 101 18.02 2.38 -20.62
C ILE A 101 16.50 2.35 -20.50
N ASP A 102 15.82 3.36 -21.03
CA ASP A 102 14.35 3.42 -21.05
C ASP A 102 13.75 2.15 -21.69
N ARG A 103 14.29 1.73 -22.84
CA ARG A 103 13.81 0.52 -23.53
C ARG A 103 13.97 -0.73 -22.69
N TRP A 104 15.11 -0.93 -22.03
CA TRP A 104 15.34 -2.10 -21.18
C TRP A 104 14.44 -2.11 -19.95
N LEU A 105 14.35 -0.98 -19.23
CA LEU A 105 13.48 -0.89 -18.05
C LEU A 105 12.00 -1.03 -18.42
N SER A 106 11.57 -0.43 -19.53
CA SER A 106 10.20 -0.57 -20.01
C SER A 106 9.85 -2.03 -20.33
N ARG A 107 10.78 -2.78 -20.94
CA ARG A 107 10.57 -4.21 -21.21
C ARG A 107 10.42 -5.02 -19.93
N LEU A 108 11.19 -4.70 -18.89
CA LEU A 108 11.05 -5.33 -17.58
C LEU A 108 9.69 -5.02 -16.94
N ILE A 109 9.26 -3.76 -17.00
CA ILE A 109 7.95 -3.32 -16.51
C ILE A 109 6.82 -4.04 -17.27
N ASP A 110 6.88 -4.06 -18.61
CA ASP A 110 5.87 -4.69 -19.46
C ASP A 110 5.81 -6.21 -19.25
N LEU A 111 6.95 -6.85 -18.96
CA LEU A 111 7.01 -8.28 -18.64
C LEU A 111 6.25 -8.59 -17.36
N VAL A 112 6.39 -7.78 -16.31
CA VAL A 112 5.66 -7.97 -15.04
C VAL A 112 4.17 -7.69 -15.23
N LEU A 113 3.83 -6.59 -15.91
CA LEU A 113 2.43 -6.18 -16.15
C LEU A 113 1.69 -7.08 -17.15
N GLY A 114 2.39 -7.88 -17.94
CA GLY A 114 1.79 -8.81 -18.89
C GLY A 114 1.04 -9.96 -18.23
N PHE A 115 1.28 -10.21 -16.93
CA PHE A 115 0.61 -11.25 -16.17
C PHE A 115 -0.38 -10.65 -15.16
N PRO A 116 -1.50 -11.32 -14.87
CA PRO A 116 -2.37 -10.91 -13.77
C PRO A 116 -1.60 -10.94 -12.43
N ASN A 117 -1.56 -9.80 -11.73
CA ASN A 117 -0.79 -9.65 -10.48
C ASN A 117 -1.13 -10.71 -9.43
N MET A 118 -2.41 -11.08 -9.30
CA MET A 118 -2.86 -12.13 -8.37
C MET A 118 -2.28 -13.50 -8.69
N VAL A 119 -2.14 -13.85 -9.98
CA VAL A 119 -1.63 -15.17 -10.39
C VAL A 119 -0.17 -15.33 -10.03
N ILE A 120 0.65 -14.31 -10.32
CA ILE A 120 2.05 -14.31 -9.88
C ILE A 120 2.12 -14.35 -8.36
N ALA A 121 1.28 -13.55 -7.69
CA ALA A 121 1.33 -13.46 -6.23
C ALA A 121 1.06 -14.82 -5.56
N ILE A 122 0.01 -15.52 -6.00
CA ILE A 122 -0.36 -16.85 -5.49
C ILE A 122 0.73 -17.88 -5.83
N ALA A 123 1.33 -17.82 -7.02
CA ALA A 123 2.43 -18.74 -7.39
C ALA A 123 3.64 -18.60 -6.47
N PHE A 124 4.08 -17.37 -6.16
CA PHE A 124 5.17 -17.13 -5.22
C PHE A 124 4.82 -17.57 -3.80
N ILE A 125 3.59 -17.28 -3.34
CA ILE A 125 3.14 -17.73 -2.01
C ILE A 125 3.10 -19.26 -1.95
N GLY A 126 2.64 -19.93 -3.01
CA GLY A 126 2.63 -21.39 -3.10
C GLY A 126 4.01 -22.03 -3.00
N ILE A 127 5.06 -21.36 -3.52
CA ILE A 127 6.44 -21.82 -3.42
C ILE A 127 7.02 -21.53 -2.03
N MET A 128 6.76 -20.36 -1.47
CA MET A 128 7.35 -19.90 -0.19
C MET A 128 6.61 -20.43 1.05
N GLY A 129 5.37 -20.89 0.88
CA GLY A 129 4.47 -21.29 1.95
C GLY A 129 3.64 -20.12 2.50
N PRO A 130 2.57 -20.41 3.27
CA PRO A 130 1.69 -19.40 3.85
C PRO A 130 2.39 -18.64 4.98
N SER A 131 2.60 -17.34 4.80
CA SER A 131 3.00 -16.42 5.87
C SER A 131 2.75 -14.97 5.47
N ILE A 132 2.51 -14.09 6.45
CA ILE A 132 2.34 -12.65 6.21
C ILE A 132 3.54 -12.07 5.46
N THR A 133 4.75 -12.46 5.86
CA THR A 133 5.99 -12.03 5.22
C THR A 133 6.04 -12.45 3.76
N ASN A 134 5.66 -13.69 3.45
CA ASN A 134 5.67 -14.21 2.09
C ASN A 134 4.62 -13.50 1.21
N VAL A 135 3.45 -13.21 1.78
CA VAL A 135 2.42 -12.40 1.11
C VAL A 135 2.94 -11.00 0.80
N ILE A 136 3.59 -10.34 1.77
CA ILE A 136 4.18 -9.00 1.57
C ILE A 136 5.24 -9.04 0.46
N ILE A 137 6.18 -9.99 0.52
CA ILE A 137 7.25 -10.11 -0.49
C ILE A 137 6.65 -10.35 -1.88
N SER A 138 5.71 -11.27 -1.98
CA SER A 138 5.05 -11.65 -3.23
C SER A 138 4.30 -10.47 -3.87
N LEU A 139 3.55 -9.71 -3.06
CA LEU A 139 2.88 -8.50 -3.52
C LEU A 139 3.88 -7.39 -3.85
N CYS A 140 4.98 -7.26 -3.11
CA CYS A 140 6.03 -6.29 -3.41
C CYS A 140 6.63 -6.50 -4.80
N ILE A 141 6.92 -7.75 -5.15
CA ILE A 141 7.52 -8.18 -6.42
C ILE A 141 6.59 -7.92 -7.62
N THR A 142 5.28 -7.94 -7.41
CA THR A 142 4.29 -7.78 -8.49
C THR A 142 3.83 -6.34 -8.65
N LYS A 143 3.59 -5.62 -7.55
CA LYS A 143 2.96 -4.29 -7.57
C LYS A 143 3.89 -3.15 -7.99
N TRP A 144 5.21 -3.28 -7.86
CA TRP A 144 6.14 -2.19 -8.16
C TRP A 144 6.08 -1.72 -9.63
N ALA A 145 5.78 -2.62 -10.56
CA ALA A 145 5.81 -2.35 -12.00
C ALA A 145 4.72 -1.34 -12.42
N GLU A 146 3.56 -1.37 -11.75
CA GLU A 146 2.48 -0.42 -11.99
C GLU A 146 2.89 1.01 -11.63
N TYR A 147 3.48 1.20 -10.44
CA TYR A 147 4.04 2.48 -10.02
C TYR A 147 5.18 2.94 -10.94
N ALA A 148 6.01 2.02 -11.41
CA ALA A 148 7.07 2.33 -12.37
C ALA A 148 6.51 2.84 -13.70
N ARG A 149 5.48 2.20 -14.24
CA ARG A 149 4.83 2.61 -15.49
C ARG A 149 4.21 4.01 -15.37
N ILE A 150 3.48 4.27 -14.29
CA ILE A 150 2.84 5.57 -14.05
C ILE A 150 3.91 6.66 -13.87
N THR A 151 4.90 6.41 -13.01
CA THR A 151 5.98 7.37 -12.77
C THR A 151 6.75 7.68 -14.04
N ARG A 152 7.07 6.67 -14.85
CA ARG A 152 7.73 6.84 -16.14
C ARG A 152 6.96 7.77 -17.06
N GLY A 153 5.65 7.57 -17.20
CA GLY A 153 4.81 8.42 -18.03
C GLY A 153 4.81 9.88 -17.55
N LEU A 154 4.65 10.10 -16.25
CA LEU A 154 4.69 11.44 -15.66
C LEU A 154 6.05 12.12 -15.85
N VAL A 155 7.13 11.39 -15.63
CA VAL A 155 8.50 11.91 -15.79
C VAL A 155 8.82 12.22 -17.25
N GLN A 156 8.31 11.44 -18.21
CA GLN A 156 8.46 11.72 -19.64
C GLN A 156 7.72 13.00 -20.05
N ILE A 157 6.59 13.32 -19.43
CA ILE A 157 5.89 14.59 -19.66
C ILE A 157 6.71 15.73 -19.02
N GLU A 158 7.06 15.59 -17.74
CA GLU A 158 7.68 16.66 -16.95
C GLU A 158 9.09 17.04 -17.42
N ARG A 159 9.86 16.10 -17.99
CA ARG A 159 11.22 16.38 -18.50
C ARG A 159 11.27 17.40 -19.64
N HIS A 160 10.14 17.70 -20.28
CA HIS A 160 10.02 18.67 -21.38
C HIS A 160 9.58 20.07 -20.91
N ALA A 161 9.38 20.29 -19.61
CA ALA A 161 8.99 21.59 -19.08
C ALA A 161 10.11 22.64 -19.23
N GLU A 162 9.74 23.90 -19.44
CA GLU A 162 10.68 25.01 -19.68
C GLU A 162 11.70 25.18 -18.54
N TYR A 163 11.26 25.05 -17.29
CA TYR A 163 12.12 25.18 -16.12
C TYR A 163 13.21 24.09 -16.06
N ILE A 164 12.99 22.92 -16.68
CA ILE A 164 14.00 21.87 -16.82
C ILE A 164 15.07 22.29 -17.83
N THR A 165 14.67 22.94 -18.92
CA THR A 165 15.60 23.51 -19.91
C THR A 165 16.49 24.58 -19.27
N PHE A 166 15.91 25.49 -18.49
CA PHE A 166 16.67 26.48 -17.72
C PHE A 166 17.62 25.82 -16.70
N ALA A 167 17.19 24.76 -16.01
CA ALA A 167 18.04 24.02 -15.08
C ALA A 167 19.24 23.37 -15.79
N ARG A 168 19.05 22.80 -17.00
CA ARG A 168 20.15 22.26 -17.83
C ARG A 168 21.13 23.34 -18.25
N MET A 169 20.63 24.49 -18.71
CA MET A 169 21.47 25.64 -19.10
C MET A 169 22.29 26.18 -17.92
N SER A 170 21.75 26.07 -16.71
CA SER A 170 22.44 26.44 -15.46
C SER A 170 23.46 25.40 -14.98
N GLY A 171 23.72 24.35 -15.76
CA GLY A 171 24.72 23.32 -15.45
C GLY A 171 24.26 22.25 -14.45
N ALA A 172 22.95 22.11 -14.19
CA ALA A 172 22.45 21.04 -13.32
C ALA A 172 22.69 19.66 -13.95
N SER A 173 23.27 18.74 -13.17
CA SER A 173 23.46 17.36 -13.63
C SER A 173 22.12 16.66 -13.82
N ASN A 174 22.08 15.68 -14.74
CA ASN A 174 20.89 14.87 -15.01
C ASN A 174 20.28 14.27 -13.72
N LEU A 175 21.12 13.72 -12.84
CA LEU A 175 20.66 13.15 -11.57
C LEU A 175 20.04 14.23 -10.65
N ARG A 176 20.63 15.42 -10.60
CA ARG A 176 20.07 16.55 -9.83
C ARG A 176 18.73 16.98 -10.40
N ILE A 177 18.59 17.05 -11.73
CA ILE A 177 17.33 17.38 -12.40
C ILE A 177 16.24 16.39 -12.02
N LEU A 178 16.52 15.09 -12.10
CA LEU A 178 15.55 14.06 -11.77
C LEU A 178 15.07 14.16 -10.31
N TRP A 179 15.98 14.17 -9.34
CA TRP A 179 15.62 14.09 -7.91
C TRP A 179 15.15 15.42 -7.31
N ARG A 180 15.67 16.55 -7.78
CA ARG A 180 15.38 17.88 -7.18
C ARG A 180 14.27 18.63 -7.90
N TYR A 181 14.04 18.36 -9.18
CA TYR A 181 13.11 19.12 -10.01
C TYR A 181 11.95 18.26 -10.48
N ILE A 182 12.21 17.09 -11.06
CA ILE A 182 11.13 16.30 -11.67
C ILE A 182 10.36 15.48 -10.64
N LEU A 183 11.04 14.63 -9.86
CA LEU A 183 10.38 13.73 -8.92
C LEU A 183 9.45 14.47 -7.93
N PRO A 184 9.85 15.59 -7.31
CA PRO A 184 8.97 16.35 -6.43
C PRO A 184 7.69 16.86 -7.12
N ASN A 185 7.75 17.18 -8.43
CA ASN A 185 6.60 17.67 -9.18
C ASN A 185 5.66 16.55 -9.66
N VAL A 186 6.15 15.33 -9.83
CA VAL A 186 5.32 14.17 -10.21
C VAL A 186 4.80 13.38 -8.99
N LEU A 187 5.33 13.61 -7.79
CA LEU A 187 4.86 12.96 -6.57
C LEU A 187 3.37 13.22 -6.23
N PRO A 188 2.81 14.44 -6.36
CA PRO A 188 1.42 14.69 -6.00
C PRO A 188 0.39 13.77 -6.69
N PRO A 189 0.40 13.58 -8.03
CA PRO A 189 -0.50 12.61 -8.65
C PRO A 189 -0.19 11.15 -8.27
N LEU A 190 1.07 10.80 -7.98
CA LEU A 190 1.45 9.46 -7.53
C LEU A 190 0.88 9.13 -6.14
N VAL A 191 0.88 10.10 -5.22
CA VAL A 191 0.31 9.92 -3.87
C VAL A 191 -1.18 9.57 -3.95
N ILE A 192 -1.93 10.16 -4.89
CA ILE A 192 -3.34 9.87 -5.09
C ILE A 192 -3.53 8.39 -5.47
N VAL A 193 -2.73 7.89 -6.41
CA VAL A 193 -2.76 6.48 -6.84
C VAL A 193 -2.37 5.55 -5.68
N ILE A 194 -1.33 5.91 -4.93
CA ILE A 194 -0.86 5.15 -3.75
C ILE A 194 -1.98 4.99 -2.72
N ILE A 195 -2.73 6.06 -2.44
CA ILE A 195 -3.85 6.04 -1.49
C ILE A 195 -4.96 5.11 -2.00
N GLN A 196 -5.31 5.18 -3.30
CA GLN A 196 -6.30 4.29 -3.88
C GLN A 196 -5.88 2.81 -3.73
N HIS A 197 -4.61 2.51 -4.03
CA HIS A 197 -4.10 1.15 -3.93
C HIS A 197 -4.03 0.62 -2.50
N LEU A 198 -4.05 1.49 -1.47
CA LEU A 198 -4.11 1.08 -0.06
C LEU A 198 -5.37 0.29 0.24
N GLY A 199 -6.53 0.75 -0.26
CA GLY A 199 -7.79 0.01 -0.14
C GLY A 199 -7.72 -1.33 -0.89
N ASP A 200 -7.22 -1.32 -2.12
CA ASP A 200 -7.11 -2.52 -2.94
C ASP A 200 -6.18 -3.58 -2.31
N ALA A 201 -5.10 -3.15 -1.66
CA ALA A 201 -4.18 -4.04 -0.97
C ALA A 201 -4.82 -4.72 0.25
N ILE A 202 -5.63 -3.99 1.03
CA ILE A 202 -6.36 -4.56 2.17
C ILE A 202 -7.32 -5.64 1.70
N ILE A 203 -8.12 -5.35 0.66
CA ILE A 203 -9.07 -6.30 0.09
C ILE A 203 -8.35 -7.53 -0.47
N LEU A 204 -7.20 -7.33 -1.12
CA LEU A 204 -6.41 -8.42 -1.68
C LEU A 204 -5.82 -9.34 -0.60
N VAL A 205 -5.27 -8.78 0.48
CA VAL A 205 -4.74 -9.57 1.61
C VAL A 205 -5.86 -10.38 2.27
N ALA A 206 -7.01 -9.74 2.53
CA ALA A 206 -8.20 -10.42 3.03
C ALA A 206 -8.65 -11.58 2.11
N SER A 207 -8.56 -11.38 0.80
CA SER A 207 -8.91 -12.42 -0.19
C SER A 207 -7.94 -13.61 -0.14
N PHE A 208 -6.67 -13.38 0.16
CA PHE A 208 -5.67 -14.43 0.33
C PHE A 208 -5.86 -15.20 1.64
N SER A 209 -6.25 -14.53 2.71
CA SER A 209 -6.56 -15.16 4.00
C SER A 209 -7.80 -16.03 3.92
N LEU A 210 -8.83 -15.62 3.17
CA LEU A 210 -10.01 -16.45 2.89
C LEU A 210 -9.66 -17.79 2.20
N ILE A 211 -8.63 -17.81 1.36
CA ILE A 211 -8.16 -19.01 0.64
C ILE A 211 -7.09 -19.78 1.46
N GLY A 212 -6.76 -19.31 2.67
CA GLY A 212 -5.83 -19.96 3.59
C GLY A 212 -4.35 -19.70 3.31
N ILE A 213 -4.03 -18.76 2.42
CA ILE A 213 -2.63 -18.44 2.03
C ILE A 213 -2.15 -17.09 2.58
N GLY A 214 -3.01 -16.38 3.32
CA GLY A 214 -2.75 -15.07 3.92
C GLY A 214 -2.28 -15.12 5.38
N VAL A 215 -2.77 -14.18 6.19
CA VAL A 215 -2.58 -14.17 7.65
C VAL A 215 -3.16 -15.46 8.23
N GLN A 216 -2.43 -16.08 9.16
CA GLN A 216 -2.82 -17.36 9.75
C GLN A 216 -3.45 -17.13 11.12
N PRO A 217 -4.53 -17.85 11.49
CA PRO A 217 -5.06 -17.83 12.84
C PRO A 217 -3.97 -18.20 13.88
N PRO A 218 -3.94 -17.59 15.08
CA PRO A 218 -5.02 -16.81 15.72
C PRO A 218 -5.03 -15.30 15.41
N ASP A 219 -4.01 -14.79 14.71
CA ASP A 219 -3.75 -13.37 14.49
C ASP A 219 -4.99 -12.65 13.92
N PRO A 220 -5.41 -11.51 14.49
CA PRO A 220 -6.54 -10.74 13.97
C PRO A 220 -6.15 -9.90 12.75
N GLU A 221 -7.04 -9.88 11.76
CA GLU A 221 -7.01 -8.95 10.62
C GLU A 221 -8.43 -8.65 10.10
N TRP A 222 -8.60 -7.77 9.10
CA TRP A 222 -9.91 -7.41 8.52
C TRP A 222 -10.44 -8.36 7.44
N GLY A 223 -9.77 -9.49 7.21
CA GLY A 223 -10.17 -10.54 6.28
C GLY A 223 -10.01 -11.92 6.85
#